data_AF-A0A1F6RC47-F1
#
_entry.id   AF-A0A1F6RC47-F1
#
_cell.length_a   1.000
_cell.length_b   1.000
_cell.length_c   1.000
_cell.angle_alpha   90.00
_cell.angle_beta   90.00
_cell.angle_gamma   90.00
#
_symmetry.space_group_name_H-M   'P 1'
#
loop_
_entity.id
_entity.type
_entity.pdbx_description
1 polymer ?
#
loop_
_entity_poly.entity_id
_entity_poly.type
_entity_poly.pdbx_seq_one_letter_code
_entity_poly.pdbx_strand_id
1 'polypeptide(L)'
;MNMGQKYADGIYNSNILEFRNISKDILPWLEKIAIENNCRIEKKEWRSKYNSYVVYDYEPFCSDGFEISVTISSTNKNYLKFIKYLYENKLKTIEYLKSCLAS
;
A
#
# COMPACT_ATOMS: atom_id res chain seq x y z
N MET A 1 22.26 16.62 31.09
CA MET A 1 22.40 15.83 29.84
C MET A 1 21.09 15.12 29.58
N ASN A 2 20.29 15.60 28.63
CA ASN A 2 18.94 15.08 28.36
C ASN A 2 19.02 14.02 27.26
N MET A 3 19.05 12.74 27.65
CA MET A 3 19.17 11.58 26.76
C MET A 3 17.83 11.09 26.18
N GLY A 4 16.72 11.81 26.44
CA GLY A 4 15.37 11.36 26.08
C GLY A 4 14.84 11.80 24.71
N GLN A 5 15.48 12.73 24.01
CA GLN A 5 14.89 13.38 22.83
C GLN A 5 15.40 12.90 21.46
N LYS A 6 16.43 12.04 21.40
CA LYS A 6 17.05 11.65 20.10
C LYS A 6 16.56 10.33 19.48
N TYR A 7 15.69 9.57 20.16
CA TYR A 7 15.27 8.25 19.67
C TYR A 7 13.94 8.24 18.91
N ALA A 8 13.17 9.32 18.94
CA ALA A 8 11.84 9.35 18.32
C ALA A 8 11.86 9.83 16.85
N ASP A 9 12.84 10.62 16.44
CA ASP A 9 12.87 11.26 15.11
C ASP A 9 13.50 10.37 14.01
N GLY A 10 13.90 9.14 14.34
CA GLY A 10 14.55 8.20 13.41
C GLY A 10 13.63 7.16 12.73
N ILE A 11 12.33 7.14 13.02
CA ILE A 11 11.43 6.02 12.62
C ILE A 11 10.27 6.49 11.70
N TYR A 12 10.45 7.61 10.99
CA TYR A 12 9.59 7.92 9.84
C TYR A 12 10.48 8.06 8.62
N ASN A 13 10.72 6.94 7.93
CA ASN A 13 11.32 6.99 6.62
C ASN A 13 10.32 7.66 5.67
N SER A 14 10.43 8.99 5.52
CA SER A 14 9.49 9.82 4.75
C SER A 14 9.41 9.47 3.26
N ASN A 15 10.30 8.57 2.84
CA ASN A 15 10.46 8.01 1.50
C ASN A 15 9.77 6.66 1.34
N ILE A 16 8.88 6.28 2.27
CA ILE A 16 8.09 5.06 2.21
C ILE A 16 6.60 5.40 2.40
N LEU A 17 5.75 4.70 1.64
CA LEU A 17 4.29 4.75 1.71
C LEU A 17 3.75 3.32 1.75
N GLU A 18 2.92 3.03 2.75
CA GLU A 18 2.24 1.75 2.90
C GLU A 18 0.78 1.86 2.48
N PHE A 19 0.36 0.98 1.58
CA PHE A 19 -1.02 0.75 1.20
C PHE A 19 -1.49 -0.54 1.87
N ARG A 20 -2.59 -0.47 2.61
CA ARG A 20 -3.16 -1.61 3.33
C ARG A 20 -4.53 -1.97 2.77
N ASN A 21 -4.93 -3.23 2.95
CA ASN A 21 -6.22 -3.76 2.53
C ASN A 21 -6.52 -3.47 1.05
N ILE A 22 -5.53 -3.70 0.19
CA ILE A 22 -5.63 -3.47 -1.24
C ILE A 22 -6.46 -4.58 -1.86
N SER A 23 -7.40 -4.23 -2.74
CA SER A 23 -8.10 -5.25 -3.55
C SER A 23 -7.10 -5.94 -4.48
N LYS A 24 -7.19 -7.27 -4.56
CA LYS A 24 -6.40 -8.10 -5.47
C LYS A 24 -6.50 -7.63 -6.92
N ASP A 25 -7.67 -7.12 -7.33
CA ASP A 25 -7.89 -6.63 -8.70
C ASP A 25 -7.14 -5.32 -9.00
N ILE A 26 -6.87 -4.51 -7.97
CA ILE A 26 -6.19 -3.22 -8.10
C ILE A 26 -4.68 -3.39 -7.97
N LEU A 27 -4.23 -4.44 -7.30
CA LEU A 27 -2.83 -4.69 -6.99
C LEU A 27 -1.90 -4.63 -8.24
N PRO A 28 -2.18 -5.35 -9.36
CA PRO A 28 -1.30 -5.28 -10.53
C PRO A 28 -1.21 -3.87 -11.13
N TRP A 29 -2.32 -3.12 -11.09
CA TRP A 29 -2.33 -1.74 -11.55
C TRP A 29 -1.49 -0.84 -10.65
N LEU A 30 -1.58 -1.00 -9.32
CA LEU A 30 -0.80 -0.21 -8.36
C LEU A 30 0.71 -0.48 -8.50
N GLU A 31 1.10 -1.74 -8.69
CA GLU A 31 2.51 -2.11 -8.91
C GLU A 31 3.05 -1.48 -10.19
N LYS A 32 2.28 -1.55 -11.29
CA LYS A 32 2.65 -0.96 -12.57
C LYS A 32 2.84 0.55 -12.47
N ILE A 33 1.84 1.27 -11.94
CA ILE A 33 1.91 2.74 -11.89
C ILE A 33 3.00 3.23 -10.94
N ALA A 34 3.33 2.48 -9.88
CA ALA A 34 4.43 2.82 -8.99
C ALA A 34 5.77 2.79 -9.73
N ILE A 35 6.03 1.71 -10.49
CA ILE A 35 7.25 1.55 -11.28
C ILE A 35 7.35 2.65 -12.36
N GLU A 36 6.24 2.95 -13.04
CA GLU A 36 6.17 4.00 -14.07
C GLU A 36 6.41 5.41 -13.52
N ASN A 37 6.24 5.63 -12.21
CA ASN A 37 6.37 6.95 -11.56
C ASN A 37 7.58 7.01 -10.61
N ASN A 38 8.70 6.39 -10.98
CA ASN A 38 9.97 6.46 -10.22
C ASN A 38 9.83 6.02 -8.75
N CYS A 39 8.95 5.05 -8.48
CA CYS A 39 8.84 4.41 -7.18
C CYS A 39 9.32 2.95 -7.28
N ARG A 40 9.62 2.36 -6.13
CA ARG A 40 10.05 0.97 -5.99
C ARG A 40 9.11 0.23 -5.05
N ILE A 41 8.76 -1.00 -5.39
CA ILE A 41 8.03 -1.89 -4.48
C ILE A 41 9.06 -2.51 -3.53
N GLU A 42 8.95 -2.19 -2.25
CA GLU A 42 9.86 -2.73 -1.21
C GLU A 42 9.30 -4.02 -0.62
N LYS A 43 7.98 -4.08 -0.44
CA LYS A 43 7.34 -5.20 0.23
C LYS A 43 5.93 -5.42 -0.30
N LYS A 44 5.54 -6.68 -0.41
CA LYS A 44 4.17 -7.11 -0.64
C LYS A 44 3.87 -8.23 0.33
N GLU A 45 2.81 -8.08 1.12
CA GLU A 45 2.45 -9.03 2.16
C GLU A 45 0.99 -9.44 2.05
N TRP A 46 0.74 -10.73 2.28
CA TRP A 46 -0.57 -11.29 2.53
C TRP A 46 -0.66 -11.62 4.02
N ARG A 47 -1.38 -10.80 4.78
CA ARG A 47 -1.58 -10.97 6.22
C ARG A 47 -2.92 -11.65 6.46
N SER A 48 -2.95 -12.71 7.26
CA SER A 48 -4.23 -13.37 7.57
C SER A 48 -5.15 -12.43 8.35
N LYS A 49 -6.43 -12.42 7.98
CA LYS A 49 -7.50 -11.73 8.72
C LYS A 49 -7.77 -12.34 10.09
N TYR A 50 -7.43 -13.62 10.27
CA TYR A 50 -7.77 -14.41 11.45
C TYR A 50 -6.61 -14.56 12.44
N ASN A 51 -5.36 -14.48 11.95
CA ASN A 51 -4.17 -14.65 12.77
C ASN A 51 -3.07 -13.68 12.33
N SER A 52 -2.79 -12.69 13.17
CA SER A 52 -1.80 -11.65 12.88
C SER A 52 -0.36 -12.14 12.73
N TYR A 53 -0.05 -13.36 13.20
CA TYR A 53 1.25 -14.01 13.05
C TYR A 53 1.43 -14.70 11.69
N VAL A 54 0.34 -14.91 10.95
CA VAL A 54 0.38 -15.56 9.63
C VAL A 54 0.51 -14.50 8.56
N VAL A 55 1.72 -14.40 7.99
CA VAL A 55 2.07 -13.44 6.94
C VAL A 55 2.90 -14.15 5.87
N TYR A 56 2.51 -13.97 4.61
CA TYR A 56 3.26 -14.45 3.45
C TYR A 56 3.79 -13.27 2.63
N ASP A 57 4.97 -13.42 2.06
CA ASP A 57 5.57 -12.53 1.06
C ASP A 57 5.24 -12.95 -0.39
N TYR A 58 4.47 -14.03 -0.54
CA TYR A 58 3.91 -14.54 -1.78
C TYR A 58 2.39 -14.75 -1.66
N GLU A 59 1.71 -14.88 -2.80
CA GLU A 59 0.28 -15.10 -2.83
C GLU A 59 -0.09 -16.51 -2.32
N PRO A 60 -0.87 -16.64 -1.23
CA PRO A 60 -1.29 -17.94 -0.73
C PRO A 60 -2.36 -18.57 -1.64
N PHE A 61 -2.42 -19.91 -1.69
CA PHE A 61 -3.39 -20.66 -2.50
C PHE A 61 -4.85 -20.26 -2.26
N CYS A 62 -5.22 -19.94 -1.01
CA CYS A 62 -6.52 -19.40 -0.65
C CYS A 62 -6.34 -17.96 -0.14
N SER A 63 -6.45 -16.98 -1.05
CA SER A 63 -6.19 -15.57 -0.75
C SER A 63 -7.34 -14.84 -0.05
N ASP A 64 -8.54 -15.42 0.01
CA ASP A 64 -9.74 -14.73 0.51
C ASP A 64 -9.67 -14.41 2.01
N GLY A 65 -8.97 -15.26 2.77
CA GLY A 65 -8.70 -15.08 4.20
C GLY A 65 -7.57 -14.10 4.52
N PHE A 66 -7.01 -13.41 3.51
CA PHE A 66 -5.85 -12.54 3.66
C PHE A 66 -6.16 -11.11 3.23
N GLU A 67 -5.48 -10.17 3.89
CA GLU A 67 -5.39 -8.76 3.50
C GLU A 67 -4.06 -8.52 2.82
N ILE A 68 -4.10 -7.77 1.72
CA ILE A 68 -2.92 -7.44 0.94
C ILE A 68 -2.40 -6.06 1.36
N SER A 69 -1.13 -5.99 1.71
CA SER A 69 -0.43 -4.75 1.97
C SER A 69 0.77 -4.61 1.04
N VAL A 70 0.99 -3.40 0.51
CA VAL A 70 2.12 -3.08 -0.35
C VAL A 70 2.85 -1.87 0.20
N THR A 71 4.16 -2.00 0.34
CA THR A 71 5.06 -0.91 0.75
C THR A 71 5.83 -0.42 -0.46
N ILE A 72 5.69 0.88 -0.75
CA ILE A 72 6.29 1.55 -1.89
C ILE A 72 7.27 2.59 -1.38
N SER A 73 8.47 2.64 -1.94
CA SER A 73 9.46 3.67 -1.65
C SER A 73 9.74 4.55 -2.87
N SER A 74 10.28 5.74 -2.63
CA SER A 74 10.84 6.58 -3.70
C SER A 74 11.89 7.52 -3.13
N THR A 75 12.83 7.95 -3.97
CA THR A 75 13.84 8.96 -3.60
C THR A 75 13.22 10.33 -3.33
N ASN A 76 12.05 10.62 -3.92
CA ASN A 76 11.34 11.87 -3.74
C ASN A 76 9.91 11.63 -3.26
N LYS A 77 9.57 12.21 -2.11
CA LYS A 77 8.25 12.14 -1.48
C LYS A 77 7.10 12.63 -2.38
N ASN A 78 7.37 13.52 -3.33
CA ASN A 78 6.35 13.99 -4.26
C ASN A 78 5.84 12.88 -5.19
N TYR A 79 6.69 11.93 -5.59
CA TYR A 79 6.24 10.75 -6.34
C TYR A 79 5.30 9.90 -5.50
N LEU A 80 5.61 9.65 -4.23
CA LEU A 80 4.74 8.91 -3.32
C LEU A 80 3.39 9.61 -3.11
N LYS A 81 3.39 10.94 -2.94
CA LYS A 81 2.14 11.73 -2.85
C LYS A 81 1.30 11.60 -4.12
N PHE A 82 1.95 11.63 -5.29
CA PHE A 82 1.27 11.48 -6.57
C PHE A 82 0.66 10.08 -6.73
N ILE A 83 1.40 9.02 -6.38
CA ILE A 83 0.87 7.65 -6.38
C ILE A 83 -0.32 7.51 -5.42
N LYS A 84 -0.25 8.09 -4.23
CA LYS A 84 -1.36 8.11 -3.29
C LYS A 84 -2.60 8.77 -3.90
N TYR A 85 -2.43 9.93 -4.54
CA TYR A 85 -3.51 10.63 -5.22
C TYR A 85 -4.15 9.79 -6.33
N LEU A 86 -3.34 9.14 -7.18
CA LEU A 86 -3.83 8.28 -8.25
C LEU A 86 -4.64 7.08 -7.70
N TYR A 87 -4.13 6.46 -6.64
CA TYR A 87 -4.80 5.35 -5.96
C TYR A 87 -6.17 5.76 -5.40
N GLU A 88 -6.22 6.86 -4.65
CA GLU A 88 -7.47 7.39 -4.10
C GLU A 88 -8.47 7.77 -5.19
N ASN A 89 -8.01 8.39 -6.28
CA ASN A 89 -8.86 8.75 -7.40
C ASN A 89 -9.46 7.50 -8.08
N LYS A 90 -8.65 6.45 -8.29
CA LYS A 90 -9.14 5.19 -8.86
C LYS A 90 -10.19 4.53 -7.97
N LEU A 91 -9.99 4.51 -6.65
CA LEU A 91 -11.00 3.97 -5.72
C LEU A 91 -12.31 4.74 -5.80
N LYS A 92 -12.25 6.08 -5.80
CA LYS A 92 -13.44 6.94 -5.96
C LYS A 92 -14.17 6.68 -7.27
N THR A 93 -13.44 6.49 -8.38
CA THR A 93 -14.04 6.15 -9.67
C THR A 93 -14.74 4.78 -9.61
N ILE A 94 -14.09 3.76 -9.01
CA ILE A 94 -14.71 2.44 -8.86
C ILE A 94 -15.99 2.50 -8.01
N GLU A 95 -15.95 3.24 -6.90
CA GLU A 95 -17.11 3.45 -6.03
C GLU A 95 -18.25 4.16 -6.76
N TYR A 96 -17.95 5.23 -7.50
CA TYR A 96 -18.92 5.93 -8.34
C TYR A 96 -19.55 5.00 -9.37
N LEU A 97 -18.76 4.23 -10.12
CA LEU A 97 -19.27 3.29 -11.11
C LEU A 97 -20.15 2.20 -10.48
N LYS A 98 -19.79 1.69 -9.30
CA LYS A 98 -20.62 0.74 -8.54
C LYS A 98 -21.96 1.35 -8.16
N SER A 99 -21.99 2.62 -7.76
CA SER A 99 -23.23 3.32 -7.44
C SER A 99 -24.16 3.45 -8.65
N CYS A 100 -23.62 3.64 -9.85
CA CYS A 100 -24.40 3.71 -11.10
C CYS A 100 -24.94 2.34 -11.56
N LEU A 101 -24.34 1.23 -11.12
CA LEU A 101 -24.83 -0.12 -11.44
C LEU A 101 -25.88 -0.61 -10.44
N ALA A 102 -25.91 -0.02 -9.23
CA ALA A 102 -26.87 -0.35 -8.18
C ALA A 102 -28.18 0.43 -8.32
N SER A 103 -28.25 1.40 -9.23
CA SER A 103 -29.43 2.20 -9.58
C SER A 103 -30.26 1.58 -10.69
#